data_AF-A0AAW0H8X5-F1
#
_entry.id   AF-A0AAW0H8X5-F1
#
_cell.length_a   1.000
_cell.length_b   1.000
_cell.length_c   1.000
_cell.angle_alpha   90.00
_cell.angle_beta   90.00
_cell.angle_gamma   90.00
#
_symmetry.space_group_name_H-M   'P 1'
#
loop_
_entity.id
_entity.type
_entity.pdbx_description
1 polymer ?
#
loop_
_entity_poly.entity_id
_entity_poly.type
_entity_poly.pdbx_seq_one_letter_code
_entity_poly.pdbx_strand_id
1 'polypeptide(L)'
;GDFLVRASESRGSHPVISCRWRGKILHFEVFRVVLRPRPGRPQALFQLEDERFASMSALVHSYMTRRRPLSRATGAVASKPVSRQRPLRRSLRAPSAFGPALHRTGSEPTLLKALPHLGTMADSLTASDGQLSTLRMPSLASGHPPTYCELLPRVPSAQRTTPRPSCPEPAVWWWEAEEEEEEDRCFIRPQAEVSFCIPGHPSCLLGPQNRPLDPTVLCTLRSLLAIGLLGVTKSQKSAMGVASGLELLTLPHGHRLRLEVLERIETLALAGALAVLGCSGPLEERAVALKGLVDLALALRPGATGDLLGLAGVMGALLMPQVSRLESTWRHLRRNHTEAALVFEQELKPLMRALDESTGPCSPGEVALPHVAPVVRLLEGEETSGPLDESCDRLLRTLLGARQVARDAPLFRRAAAQRLQGFRPNPELWEALTTGFLRRLLWGSKGAQATRANRLEKFHHVLSILSQQLEPEG
;
A
#
# COMPACT_ATOMS: atom_id res chain seq x y z
N GLY A 1 40.40 23.39 7.09
CA GLY A 1 39.87 22.07 6.74
C GLY A 1 38.70 22.26 5.82
N ASP A 2 38.48 21.28 4.95
CA ASP A 2 37.30 21.25 4.09
C ASP A 2 36.04 21.23 4.95
N PHE A 3 35.04 22.02 4.55
CA PHE A 3 33.84 22.25 5.36
C PHE A 3 32.55 22.23 4.55
N LEU A 4 31.45 21.89 5.20
CA LEU A 4 30.11 21.78 4.63
C LEU A 4 29.12 22.55 5.51
N VAL A 5 28.23 23.31 4.89
CA VAL A 5 27.06 23.90 5.56
C VAL A 5 25.86 22.98 5.37
N ARG A 6 25.21 22.57 6.47
CA ARG A 6 24.02 21.69 6.45
C ARG A 6 22.95 22.20 7.42
N ALA A 7 21.71 21.73 7.28
CA ALA A 7 20.68 21.95 8.30
C ALA A 7 20.91 21.01 9.50
N SER A 8 20.62 21.49 10.71
CA SER A 8 20.52 20.63 11.91
C SER A 8 19.20 19.86 11.87
N GLU A 9 19.26 18.54 12.06
CA GLU A 9 18.08 17.65 12.11
C GLU A 9 17.54 17.49 13.54
N SER A 10 18.31 17.84 14.57
CA SER A 10 17.97 17.58 15.97
C SER A 10 17.38 18.76 16.73
N ARG A 11 17.57 20.00 16.26
CA ARG A 11 17.04 21.22 16.91
C ARG A 11 16.76 22.33 15.88
N GLY A 12 15.48 22.57 15.59
CA GLY A 12 14.98 23.86 15.10
C GLY A 12 15.64 24.48 13.85
N SER A 13 15.86 23.75 12.76
CA SER A 13 16.29 24.32 11.45
C SER A 13 17.53 25.23 11.45
N HIS A 14 18.36 25.21 12.50
CA HIS A 14 19.56 26.04 12.55
C HIS A 14 20.62 25.50 11.58
N PRO A 15 21.30 26.36 10.81
CA PRO A 15 22.41 25.94 9.96
C PRO A 15 23.61 25.51 10.81
N VAL A 16 24.29 24.45 10.39
CA VAL A 16 25.47 23.88 11.03
C VAL A 16 26.62 23.85 10.05
N ILE A 17 27.77 24.37 10.45
CA ILE A 17 29.04 24.24 9.73
C ILE A 17 29.75 23.00 10.25
N SER A 18 29.94 22.01 9.39
CA SER A 18 30.66 20.77 9.71
C SER A 18 32.00 20.77 8.99
N CYS A 19 33.10 20.50 9.69
CA CYS A 19 34.41 20.41 9.07
C CYS A 19 35.24 19.24 9.62
N ARG A 20 36.20 18.77 8.82
CA ARG A 20 37.22 17.82 9.28
C ARG A 20 38.48 18.59 9.67
N TRP A 21 38.91 18.43 10.92
CA TRP A 21 40.07 19.11 11.48
C TRP A 21 40.88 18.15 12.36
N ARG A 22 42.20 18.04 12.10
CA ARG A 22 43.12 17.16 12.83
C ARG A 22 42.60 15.72 13.03
N GLY A 23 42.01 15.14 11.97
CA GLY A 23 41.47 13.78 11.99
C GLY A 23 40.09 13.61 12.62
N LYS A 24 39.53 14.66 13.27
CA LYS A 24 38.19 14.64 13.89
C LYS A 24 37.17 15.43 13.07
N ILE A 25 35.90 15.05 13.18
CA ILE A 25 34.77 15.80 12.61
C ILE A 25 34.25 16.75 13.69
N LEU A 26 34.13 18.03 13.38
CA LEU A 26 33.62 19.07 14.27
C LEU A 26 32.35 19.68 13.67
N HIS A 27 31.40 20.03 14.54
CA HIS A 27 30.14 20.64 14.18
C HIS A 27 29.97 21.96 14.95
N PHE A 28 29.75 23.04 14.21
CA PHE A 28 29.55 24.38 14.75
C PHE A 28 28.14 24.85 14.41
N GLU A 29 27.32 25.04 15.43
CA GLU A 29 25.96 25.54 15.27
C GLU A 29 25.98 27.05 15.01
N VAL A 30 25.21 27.49 14.01
CA VAL A 30 25.03 28.91 13.69
C VAL A 30 23.64 29.33 14.10
N PHE A 31 23.56 30.20 15.11
CA PHE A 31 22.29 30.69 15.62
C PHE A 31 21.65 31.68 14.67
N ARG A 32 20.36 31.49 14.39
CA ARG A 32 19.57 32.46 13.63
C ARG A 32 18.80 33.36 14.59
N VAL A 33 19.28 34.58 14.77
CA VAL A 33 18.67 35.59 15.65
C VAL A 33 17.65 36.39 14.84
N VAL A 34 16.36 36.19 15.12
CA VAL A 34 15.27 36.93 14.45
C VAL A 34 15.22 38.36 14.99
N LEU A 35 15.18 39.35 14.10
CA LEU A 35 15.11 40.76 14.45
C LEU A 35 13.68 41.30 14.26
N ARG A 36 13.34 42.38 14.98
CA ARG A 36 12.07 43.08 14.77
C ARG A 36 12.02 43.64 13.34
N PRO A 37 10.91 43.44 12.59
CA PRO A 37 10.80 43.91 11.20
C PRO A 37 10.99 45.42 11.11
N ARG A 38 11.95 45.87 10.27
CA ARG A 38 12.14 47.28 9.90
C ARG A 38 12.43 47.38 8.41
N PRO A 39 11.86 48.36 7.68
CA PRO A 39 12.17 48.59 6.27
C PRO A 39 13.68 48.77 6.08
N GLY A 40 14.26 48.06 5.12
CA GLY A 40 15.68 48.16 4.78
C GLY A 40 16.67 47.42 5.70
N ARG A 41 16.21 46.65 6.70
CA ARG A 41 17.08 45.81 7.55
C ARG A 41 16.81 44.32 7.37
N PRO A 42 17.85 43.46 7.52
CA PRO A 42 17.67 42.01 7.45
C PRO A 42 16.74 41.51 8.56
N GLN A 43 15.84 40.59 8.22
CA GLN A 43 14.85 40.01 9.16
C GLN A 43 15.49 39.07 10.19
N ALA A 44 16.70 38.59 9.93
CA ALA A 44 17.46 37.75 10.86
C ALA A 44 18.96 37.96 10.67
N LEU A 45 19.72 37.76 11.75
CA LEU A 45 21.18 37.69 11.72
C LEU A 45 21.63 36.26 12.01
N PHE A 46 22.76 35.87 11.42
CA PHE A 46 23.42 34.60 11.64
C PHE A 46 24.60 34.83 12.57
N GLN A 47 24.59 34.18 13.73
CA GLN A 47 25.60 34.33 14.77
C GLN A 47 26.42 33.03 14.91
N LEU A 48 27.74 33.19 14.87
CA LEU A 48 28.69 32.13 15.20
C LEU A 48 29.68 32.70 16.23
N GLU A 49 29.76 32.03 17.39
CA GLU A 49 30.38 32.59 18.61
C GLU A 49 29.84 34.00 18.91
N ASP A 50 30.72 35.01 18.95
CA ASP A 50 30.39 36.41 19.28
C ASP A 50 30.12 37.28 18.04
N GLU A 51 30.30 36.75 16.82
CA GLU A 51 30.21 37.52 15.58
C GLU A 51 28.84 37.31 14.88
N ARG A 52 28.25 38.40 14.37
CA ARG A 52 26.92 38.41 13.73
C ARG A 52 27.00 38.88 12.28
N PHE A 53 26.26 38.21 11.41
CA PHE A 53 26.28 38.44 9.96
C PHE A 53 24.86 38.57 9.39
N ALA A 54 24.71 39.36 8.33
CA ALA A 54 23.43 39.56 7.65
C ALA A 54 22.95 38.33 6.86
N SER A 55 23.86 37.42 6.49
CA SER A 55 23.52 36.18 5.79
C SER A 55 24.56 35.09 6.07
N MET A 56 24.16 33.82 5.84
CA MET A 56 25.08 32.69 5.89
C MET A 56 26.26 32.84 4.91
N SER A 57 26.00 33.41 3.73
CA SER A 57 27.05 33.66 2.73
C SER A 57 28.08 34.67 3.24
N ALA A 58 27.63 35.77 3.85
CA ALA A 58 28.52 36.77 4.44
C ALA A 58 29.37 36.20 5.59
N LEU A 59 28.77 35.35 6.43
CA LEU A 59 29.47 34.64 7.49
C LEU A 59 30.58 33.75 6.92
N VAL A 60 30.23 32.85 6.00
CA VAL A 60 31.20 31.92 5.38
C VAL A 60 32.32 32.67 4.68
N HIS A 61 31.98 33.72 3.92
CA HIS A 61 32.96 34.54 3.23
C HIS A 61 33.92 35.24 4.20
N SER A 62 33.43 35.80 5.30
CA SER A 62 34.28 36.45 6.31
C SER A 62 35.30 35.49 6.92
N TYR A 63 34.85 34.30 7.35
CA TYR A 63 35.73 33.31 7.98
C TYR A 63 36.74 32.70 6.99
N MET A 64 36.35 32.51 5.73
CA MET A 64 37.26 32.05 4.68
C MET A 64 38.30 33.11 4.29
N THR A 65 37.86 34.35 4.05
CA THR A 65 38.74 35.45 3.60
C THR A 65 39.70 35.86 4.71
N ARG A 66 39.25 35.94 5.96
CA ARG A 66 40.10 36.32 7.10
C ARG A 66 40.89 35.15 7.69
N ARG A 67 40.68 33.92 7.21
CA ARG A 67 41.28 32.66 7.71
C ARG A 67 41.26 32.55 9.25
N ARG A 68 40.16 32.97 9.86
CA ARG A 68 39.97 32.93 11.32
C ARG A 68 39.43 31.56 11.75
N PRO A 69 39.72 31.11 12.98
CA PRO A 69 39.15 29.88 13.51
C PRO A 69 37.65 30.03 13.71
N LEU A 70 36.87 29.02 13.31
CA LEU A 70 35.42 28.91 13.52
C LEU A 70 35.03 28.83 15.00
N SER A 71 35.96 28.36 15.84
CA SER A 71 35.86 28.51 17.28
C SER A 71 37.22 28.68 17.94
N ARG A 72 37.30 29.58 18.92
CA ARG A 72 38.53 29.82 19.71
C ARG A 72 39.02 28.56 20.42
N ALA A 73 38.12 27.70 20.89
CA ALA A 73 38.46 26.49 21.62
C ALA A 73 39.09 25.40 20.73
N THR A 74 38.69 25.33 19.46
CA THR A 74 39.12 24.25 18.54
C THR A 74 40.24 24.69 17.59
N GLY A 75 40.39 25.99 17.36
CA GLY A 75 41.31 26.55 16.38
C GLY A 75 41.02 26.13 14.94
N ALA A 76 39.83 25.57 14.66
CA ALA A 76 39.52 24.99 13.36
C ALA A 76 39.24 26.08 12.32
N VAL A 77 40.07 26.18 11.28
CA VAL A 77 39.92 27.20 10.22
C VAL A 77 39.21 26.62 9.00
N ALA A 78 38.16 27.29 8.52
CA ALA A 78 37.46 26.93 7.28
C ALA A 78 38.33 27.28 6.06
N SER A 79 38.60 26.31 5.18
CA SER A 79 39.46 26.52 4.01
C SER A 79 38.72 26.39 2.68
N LYS A 80 38.11 25.23 2.40
CA LYS A 80 37.44 24.97 1.12
C LYS A 80 36.01 24.47 1.36
N PRO A 81 35.00 25.08 0.73
CA PRO A 81 33.63 24.59 0.80
C PRO A 81 33.50 23.30 -0.01
N VAL A 82 32.88 22.28 0.58
CA VAL A 82 32.54 21.03 -0.09
C VAL A 82 31.07 21.11 -0.49
N SER A 83 30.81 21.26 -1.79
CA SER A 83 29.46 21.12 -2.33
C SER A 83 29.07 19.64 -2.26
N ARG A 84 27.90 19.34 -1.67
CA ARG A 84 27.33 18.00 -1.77
C ARG A 84 27.11 17.67 -3.24
N GLN A 85 27.80 16.67 -3.76
CA GLN A 85 27.39 16.01 -4.99
C GLN A 85 26.11 15.23 -4.67
N ARG A 86 24.97 15.76 -5.13
CA ARG A 86 23.56 15.33 -4.98
C ARG A 86 22.75 16.14 -3.95
N PRO A 87 21.63 16.77 -4.37
CA PRO A 87 20.65 17.33 -3.45
C PRO A 87 19.91 16.20 -2.73
N LEU A 88 19.73 16.34 -1.41
CA LEU A 88 18.66 15.62 -0.72
C LEU A 88 17.34 16.13 -1.30
N ARG A 89 16.57 15.26 -1.97
CA ARG A 89 15.20 15.57 -2.40
C ARG A 89 14.37 15.84 -1.16
N ARG A 90 14.15 17.13 -0.88
CA ARG A 90 13.22 17.61 0.12
C ARG A 90 11.81 17.42 -0.45
N SER A 91 11.11 16.35 -0.04
CA SER A 91 9.67 16.27 -0.24
C SER A 91 9.00 17.20 0.77
N LEU A 92 8.95 18.49 0.43
CA LEU A 92 7.98 19.41 1.01
C LEU A 92 6.95 19.69 -0.06
N ARG A 93 5.85 18.95 0.00
CA ARG A 93 4.63 19.30 -0.70
C ARG A 93 3.99 20.44 0.10
N ALA A 94 4.28 21.68 -0.30
CA ALA A 94 3.44 22.83 -0.01
C ALA A 94 2.76 23.25 -1.33
N PRO A 95 1.48 23.68 -1.29
CA PRO A 95 0.69 23.91 -2.50
C PRO A 95 1.28 25.04 -3.35
N SER A 96 1.28 24.81 -4.65
CA SER A 96 1.74 25.79 -5.63
C SER A 96 0.79 26.99 -5.63
N ALA A 97 1.29 28.16 -5.30
CA ALA A 97 0.78 29.41 -5.84
C ALA A 97 1.97 30.37 -6.04
N PHE A 98 2.05 30.91 -7.25
CA PHE A 98 2.91 31.99 -7.74
C PHE A 98 4.33 31.61 -8.23
N GLY A 99 4.47 31.60 -9.56
CA GLY A 99 5.75 31.63 -10.29
C GLY A 99 6.39 33.02 -10.31
N PRO A 100 7.64 33.15 -10.78
CA PRO A 100 8.41 34.39 -10.70
C PRO A 100 8.21 35.27 -11.95
N ALA A 101 7.92 36.55 -11.75
CA ALA A 101 8.02 37.57 -12.79
C ALA A 101 9.22 38.49 -12.49
N LEU A 102 10.23 38.43 -13.37
CA LEU A 102 11.30 39.42 -13.46
C LEU A 102 10.75 40.67 -14.13
N HIS A 103 11.08 41.83 -13.53
CA HIS A 103 10.78 43.16 -14.03
C HIS A 103 11.32 43.39 -15.46
N ARG A 104 10.45 43.89 -16.36
CA ARG A 104 10.85 44.87 -17.38
C ARG A 104 9.70 45.83 -17.65
N THR A 105 10.11 47.09 -17.73
CA THR A 105 9.38 48.36 -17.77
C THR A 105 8.52 48.54 -19.03
N GLY A 106 7.37 49.22 -18.92
CA GLY A 106 6.74 49.95 -20.03
C GLY A 106 5.20 50.02 -20.05
N SER A 107 4.65 51.13 -19.52
CA SER A 107 3.46 51.87 -19.99
C SER A 107 2.02 51.30 -19.86
N GLU A 108 1.28 51.74 -18.83
CA GLU A 108 -0.02 52.51 -18.79
C GLU A 108 -1.17 52.26 -19.84
N PRO A 109 -2.46 52.58 -19.55
CA PRO A 109 -3.50 51.59 -19.17
C PRO A 109 -4.85 51.77 -19.94
N THR A 110 -5.85 50.89 -19.72
CA THR A 110 -7.28 51.31 -19.83
C THR A 110 -8.26 50.37 -19.08
N LEU A 111 -8.81 50.91 -17.98
CA LEU A 111 -10.19 50.91 -17.46
C LEU A 111 -11.19 49.74 -17.69
N LEU A 112 -11.77 49.31 -16.55
CA LEU A 112 -13.20 49.02 -16.23
C LEU A 112 -13.93 47.93 -17.08
N LYS A 113 -14.77 47.03 -16.55
CA LYS A 113 -15.88 47.22 -15.60
C LYS A 113 -16.52 45.85 -15.27
N ALA A 114 -16.75 45.64 -13.98
CA ALA A 114 -17.99 45.16 -13.34
C ALA A 114 -18.78 43.91 -13.83
N LEU A 115 -19.07 43.05 -12.85
CA LEU A 115 -20.22 42.12 -12.79
C LEU A 115 -21.56 42.89 -12.85
N PRO A 116 -22.69 42.24 -13.21
CA PRO A 116 -23.60 41.80 -12.14
C PRO A 116 -24.42 40.51 -12.42
N HIS A 117 -25.12 40.12 -11.36
CA HIS A 117 -26.05 39.01 -11.16
C HIS A 117 -27.48 39.24 -11.72
N LEU A 118 -28.34 38.22 -11.50
CA LEU A 118 -29.83 38.18 -11.54
C LEU A 118 -30.43 37.77 -12.91
N GLY A 119 -31.37 36.84 -13.06
CA GLY A 119 -32.18 36.00 -12.18
C GLY A 119 -33.33 35.37 -13.01
N THR A 120 -33.87 34.24 -12.54
CA THR A 120 -35.29 33.79 -12.58
C THR A 120 -36.08 33.76 -13.90
N MET A 121 -36.69 32.59 -14.24
CA MET A 121 -38.15 32.38 -14.44
C MET A 121 -38.45 30.91 -14.82
N ALA A 122 -39.50 30.37 -14.21
CA ALA A 122 -40.17 29.13 -14.55
C ALA A 122 -41.30 29.41 -15.57
N ASP A 123 -41.64 28.44 -16.44
CA ASP A 123 -42.98 27.80 -16.46
C ASP A 123 -43.19 26.87 -17.67
N SER A 124 -43.53 25.61 -17.36
CA SER A 124 -44.70 24.82 -17.81
C SER A 124 -45.18 24.91 -19.26
N LEU A 125 -45.19 23.77 -19.99
CA LEU A 125 -46.30 23.34 -20.86
C LEU A 125 -46.31 21.80 -21.06
N THR A 126 -47.52 21.26 -21.08
CA THR A 126 -48.01 19.87 -21.00
C THR A 126 -48.37 19.22 -22.35
N ALA A 127 -48.20 17.88 -22.39
CA ALA A 127 -49.12 16.81 -22.88
C ALA A 127 -49.40 16.50 -24.38
N SER A 128 -49.70 15.19 -24.57
CA SER A 128 -50.31 14.43 -25.68
C SER A 128 -49.42 14.00 -26.86
N ASP A 129 -49.52 12.81 -27.48
CA ASP A 129 -50.27 11.55 -27.27
C ASP A 129 -49.71 10.51 -28.29
N GLY A 130 -49.84 9.20 -28.04
CA GLY A 130 -49.52 8.18 -29.07
C GLY A 130 -49.38 6.73 -28.58
N GLN A 131 -50.52 6.03 -28.47
CA GLN A 131 -50.72 4.56 -28.44
C GLN A 131 -50.09 3.83 -29.67
N LEU A 132 -49.92 2.51 -29.85
CA LEU A 132 -50.33 1.22 -29.25
C LEU A 132 -49.54 0.12 -30.01
N SER A 133 -49.15 -1.00 -29.38
CA SER A 133 -49.45 -2.37 -29.86
C SER A 133 -48.79 -3.46 -29.01
N THR A 134 -49.68 -4.27 -28.44
CA THR A 134 -49.50 -5.51 -27.69
C THR A 134 -49.32 -6.74 -28.59
N LEU A 135 -48.55 -7.75 -28.15
CA LEU A 135 -48.76 -9.15 -28.56
C LEU A 135 -48.76 -10.10 -27.35
N ARG A 136 -49.99 -10.43 -26.95
CA ARG A 136 -50.55 -11.70 -26.44
C ARG A 136 -49.62 -12.87 -26.05
N MET A 137 -49.83 -13.35 -24.81
CA MET A 137 -49.58 -14.70 -24.29
C MET A 137 -50.58 -15.75 -24.85
N PRO A 138 -50.30 -17.05 -24.64
CA PRO A 138 -51.34 -17.97 -24.16
C PRO A 138 -50.96 -18.68 -22.85
N SER A 139 -51.98 -18.84 -22.02
CA SER A 139 -52.01 -19.42 -20.68
C SER A 139 -52.46 -20.90 -20.71
N LEU A 140 -52.12 -21.67 -19.66
CA LEU A 140 -52.87 -22.75 -18.97
C LEU A 140 -51.83 -23.72 -18.36
N ALA A 141 -51.61 -23.83 -17.04
CA ALA A 141 -52.46 -24.27 -15.92
C ALA A 141 -52.12 -25.70 -15.47
N SER A 142 -52.09 -25.86 -14.13
CA SER A 142 -52.25 -27.10 -13.34
C SER A 142 -51.00 -27.86 -12.85
N GLY A 143 -50.86 -27.91 -11.51
CA GLY A 143 -50.71 -29.18 -10.78
C GLY A 143 -49.37 -29.55 -10.16
N HIS A 144 -49.08 -29.04 -8.95
CA HIS A 144 -48.40 -29.66 -7.77
C HIS A 144 -47.11 -30.55 -7.91
N PRO A 145 -46.31 -30.71 -6.82
CA PRO A 145 -44.88 -30.38 -6.78
C PRO A 145 -43.93 -31.58 -7.00
N PRO A 146 -42.64 -31.34 -7.31
CA PRO A 146 -41.61 -32.33 -7.05
C PRO A 146 -40.55 -31.85 -6.05
N THR A 147 -40.41 -32.69 -5.03
CA THR A 147 -39.26 -32.97 -4.19
C THR A 147 -37.90 -32.96 -4.89
N TYR A 148 -36.93 -32.41 -4.16
CA TYR A 148 -35.54 -32.85 -3.97
C TYR A 148 -34.70 -33.23 -5.22
N CYS A 149 -33.71 -32.36 -5.50
CA CYS A 149 -32.45 -32.63 -6.19
C CYS A 149 -32.52 -33.32 -7.55
N GLU A 150 -32.46 -32.53 -8.63
CA GLU A 150 -31.56 -32.75 -9.79
C GLU A 150 -31.82 -31.69 -10.87
N LEU A 151 -30.96 -30.67 -10.97
CA LEU A 151 -30.84 -29.82 -12.18
C LEU A 151 -29.38 -29.38 -12.36
N LEU A 152 -28.55 -30.29 -12.88
CA LEU A 152 -27.34 -29.93 -13.62
C LEU A 152 -27.74 -29.66 -15.08
N PRO A 153 -27.46 -28.48 -15.66
CA PRO A 153 -27.65 -28.26 -17.09
C PRO A 153 -26.64 -29.09 -17.90
N ARG A 154 -27.15 -30.04 -18.69
CA ARG A 154 -26.38 -30.71 -19.74
C ARG A 154 -26.06 -29.72 -20.86
N VAL A 155 -24.78 -29.55 -21.16
CA VAL A 155 -24.28 -28.75 -22.29
C VAL A 155 -24.21 -29.64 -23.55
N PRO A 156 -24.58 -29.15 -24.76
CA PRO A 156 -24.52 -29.95 -25.98
C PRO A 156 -23.08 -30.24 -26.41
N SER A 157 -22.82 -31.49 -26.74
CA SER A 157 -21.58 -31.96 -27.36
C SER A 157 -21.43 -31.39 -28.78
N ALA A 158 -20.43 -30.53 -28.98
CA ALA A 158 -19.97 -30.12 -30.31
C ALA A 158 -18.51 -30.55 -30.50
N GLN A 159 -18.31 -31.59 -31.31
CA GLN A 159 -17.02 -31.95 -31.89
C GLN A 159 -16.63 -30.89 -32.93
N ARG A 160 -15.52 -30.18 -32.70
CA ARG A 160 -14.57 -29.80 -33.75
C ARG A 160 -13.23 -29.41 -33.13
N THR A 161 -12.24 -30.21 -33.47
CA THR A 161 -10.82 -30.09 -33.17
C THR A 161 -10.22 -28.79 -33.71
N THR A 162 -9.70 -27.96 -32.81
CA THR A 162 -8.58 -27.06 -33.07
C THR A 162 -7.52 -27.33 -31.97
N PRO A 163 -6.21 -27.35 -32.29
CA PRO A 163 -5.20 -27.65 -31.29
C PRO A 163 -5.15 -26.49 -30.28
N ARG A 164 -5.57 -26.78 -29.04
CA ARG A 164 -5.31 -25.92 -27.87
C ARG A 164 -3.80 -25.65 -27.79
N PRO A 165 -3.34 -24.42 -27.51
CA PRO A 165 -1.97 -24.25 -27.07
C PRO A 165 -1.80 -25.06 -25.80
N SER A 166 -0.88 -26.03 -25.85
CA SER A 166 -0.41 -26.79 -24.70
C SER A 166 -0.11 -25.82 -23.56
N CYS A 167 -0.82 -25.94 -22.44
CA CYS A 167 -0.34 -25.40 -21.19
C CYS A 167 1.07 -25.99 -20.96
N PRO A 168 2.08 -25.19 -20.58
CA PRO A 168 3.35 -25.76 -20.15
C PRO A 168 3.07 -26.68 -18.96
N GLU A 169 3.77 -27.82 -18.88
CA GLU A 169 3.75 -28.67 -17.69
C GLU A 169 4.01 -27.82 -16.43
N PRO A 170 3.34 -28.11 -15.30
CA PRO A 170 3.49 -27.29 -14.11
C PRO A 170 4.94 -27.38 -13.62
N ALA A 171 5.62 -26.24 -13.61
CA ALA A 171 6.90 -26.07 -12.95
C ALA A 171 6.80 -26.61 -11.51
N VAL A 172 7.78 -27.41 -11.10
CA VAL A 172 7.90 -27.94 -9.72
C VAL A 172 7.65 -26.82 -8.73
N TRP A 173 6.71 -27.03 -7.80
CA TRP A 173 6.33 -26.00 -6.84
C TRP A 173 7.51 -25.68 -5.91
N TRP A 174 7.64 -24.41 -5.50
CA TRP A 174 8.79 -23.98 -4.68
C TRP A 174 8.87 -24.68 -3.31
N TRP A 175 7.75 -25.21 -2.81
CA TRP A 175 7.67 -25.99 -1.57
C TRP A 175 7.99 -27.49 -1.77
N GLU A 176 8.16 -27.94 -3.00
CA GLU A 176 8.57 -29.30 -3.38
C GLU A 176 10.04 -29.35 -3.85
N ALA A 177 10.69 -28.20 -4.00
CA ALA A 177 12.09 -28.11 -4.41
C ALA A 177 13.03 -28.43 -3.24
N GLU A 178 13.90 -29.42 -3.41
CA GLU A 178 15.00 -29.71 -2.49
C GLU A 178 16.01 -28.54 -2.46
N GLU A 179 16.49 -28.17 -1.27
CA GLU A 179 17.55 -27.16 -1.12
C GLU A 179 18.88 -27.78 -1.57
N GLU A 180 19.31 -27.48 -2.79
CA GLU A 180 20.68 -27.78 -3.23
C GLU A 180 21.67 -26.94 -2.39
N GLU A 181 22.70 -27.60 -1.82
CA GLU A 181 23.83 -26.92 -1.18
C GLU A 181 24.57 -26.07 -2.23
N GLU A 182 24.58 -24.75 -2.02
CA GLU A 182 25.26 -23.79 -2.89
C GLU A 182 26.75 -23.73 -2.53
N GLU A 183 27.53 -24.73 -2.94
CA GLU A 183 28.97 -24.58 -3.04
C GLU A 183 29.33 -23.88 -4.37
N ASP A 184 30.20 -22.88 -4.30
CA ASP A 184 30.79 -22.12 -5.41
C ASP A 184 29.89 -21.14 -6.19
N ARG A 185 29.49 -20.04 -5.53
CA ARG A 185 28.93 -18.87 -6.22
C ARG A 185 29.88 -17.67 -6.24
N CYS A 186 30.26 -17.27 -7.45
CA CYS A 186 30.84 -15.94 -7.70
C CYS A 186 29.86 -14.84 -7.27
N PHE A 187 30.36 -13.80 -6.61
CA PHE A 187 29.56 -12.64 -6.21
C PHE A 187 28.92 -11.97 -7.43
N ILE A 188 27.58 -11.93 -7.47
CA ILE A 188 26.81 -11.18 -8.45
C ILE A 188 26.22 -9.96 -7.75
N ARG A 189 26.43 -8.77 -8.31
CA ARG A 189 25.87 -7.53 -7.76
C ARG A 189 24.33 -7.59 -7.84
N PRO A 190 23.61 -7.32 -6.72
CA PRO A 190 22.15 -7.27 -6.73
C PRO A 190 21.61 -6.26 -7.74
N GLN A 191 20.52 -6.63 -8.40
CA GLN A 191 19.76 -5.74 -9.26
C GLN A 191 19.02 -4.69 -8.41
N ALA A 192 18.86 -3.49 -8.96
CA ALA A 192 18.21 -2.39 -8.25
C ALA A 192 16.70 -2.60 -8.06
N GLU A 193 16.05 -3.32 -8.98
CA GLU A 193 14.62 -3.63 -8.93
C GLU A 193 14.40 -5.09 -9.34
N VAL A 194 13.89 -5.91 -8.41
CA VAL A 194 13.43 -7.28 -8.68
C VAL A 194 11.91 -7.27 -8.60
N SER A 195 11.24 -7.63 -9.70
CA SER A 195 9.78 -7.80 -9.76
C SER A 195 9.42 -9.23 -9.42
N PHE A 196 8.50 -9.43 -8.48
CA PHE A 196 7.97 -10.75 -8.14
C PHE A 196 6.62 -11.01 -8.82
N CYS A 197 6.07 -9.99 -9.49
CA CYS A 197 4.92 -10.14 -10.37
C CYS A 197 5.36 -10.77 -11.70
N ILE A 198 4.71 -11.86 -12.12
CA ILE A 198 4.88 -12.45 -13.46
C ILE A 198 4.20 -11.54 -14.47
N PRO A 199 4.93 -10.87 -15.40
CA PRO A 199 4.30 -10.06 -16.42
C PRO A 199 3.61 -10.97 -17.45
N GLY A 200 2.33 -10.68 -17.74
CA GLY A 200 1.72 -11.12 -19.00
C GLY A 200 1.23 -12.57 -19.08
N HIS A 201 0.96 -13.25 -17.96
CA HIS A 201 0.19 -14.49 -18.08
C HIS A 201 -1.23 -14.15 -18.56
N PRO A 202 -1.69 -14.66 -19.72
CA PRO A 202 -3.07 -14.47 -20.12
C PRO A 202 -3.95 -15.14 -19.06
N SER A 203 -4.83 -14.34 -18.48
CA SER A 203 -5.83 -14.79 -17.52
C SER A 203 -6.83 -15.66 -18.29
N CYS A 204 -7.09 -16.88 -17.82
CA CYS A 204 -8.15 -17.71 -18.39
C CYS A 204 -9.55 -17.20 -17.97
N LEU A 205 -9.61 -16.45 -16.87
CA LEU A 205 -10.83 -15.92 -16.29
C LEU A 205 -11.18 -14.48 -16.75
N LEU A 206 -10.20 -13.65 -17.14
CA LEU A 206 -10.41 -12.28 -17.62
C LEU A 206 -9.83 -12.07 -19.02
N GLY A 207 -10.68 -11.63 -19.95
CA GLY A 207 -10.26 -11.21 -21.28
C GLY A 207 -9.27 -10.02 -21.26
N PRO A 208 -8.49 -9.79 -22.33
CA PRO A 208 -7.46 -8.75 -22.40
C PRO A 208 -7.99 -7.31 -22.27
N GLN A 209 -9.29 -7.08 -22.48
CA GLN A 209 -9.95 -5.78 -22.35
C GLN A 209 -11.11 -5.79 -21.35
N ASN A 210 -10.93 -6.44 -20.21
CA ASN A 210 -11.97 -6.56 -19.20
C ASN A 210 -12.41 -5.19 -18.63
N ARG A 211 -13.71 -5.08 -18.34
CA ARG A 211 -14.30 -3.97 -17.57
C ARG A 211 -14.07 -4.19 -16.07
N PRO A 212 -14.06 -3.12 -15.26
CA PRO A 212 -14.06 -3.26 -13.81
C PRO A 212 -15.33 -3.97 -13.33
N LEU A 213 -15.19 -4.80 -12.30
CA LEU A 213 -16.26 -5.49 -11.58
C LEU A 213 -17.11 -6.43 -12.46
N ASP A 214 -16.47 -7.24 -13.29
CA ASP A 214 -17.17 -8.26 -14.07
C ASP A 214 -17.85 -9.28 -13.12
N PRO A 215 -19.19 -9.40 -13.11
CA PRO A 215 -19.93 -10.20 -12.14
C PRO A 215 -19.69 -11.70 -12.27
N THR A 216 -19.10 -12.16 -13.38
CA THR A 216 -18.86 -13.59 -13.64
C THR A 216 -17.71 -14.20 -12.82
N VAL A 217 -16.90 -13.40 -12.10
CA VAL A 217 -15.61 -13.87 -11.55
C VAL A 217 -15.42 -13.66 -10.04
N LEU A 218 -16.51 -13.57 -9.28
CA LEU A 218 -16.45 -13.34 -7.84
C LEU A 218 -16.47 -14.67 -7.05
N CYS A 219 -15.30 -15.27 -6.75
CA CYS A 219 -15.16 -16.30 -5.69
C CYS A 219 -13.70 -16.57 -5.21
N THR A 220 -13.53 -16.49 -3.88
CA THR A 220 -12.63 -17.15 -2.89
C THR A 220 -11.09 -17.11 -3.00
N LEU A 221 -10.36 -17.11 -1.85
CA LEU A 221 -9.00 -16.53 -1.56
C LEU A 221 -7.82 -17.49 -1.17
N ARG A 222 -6.62 -17.35 -1.81
CA ARG A 222 -5.25 -17.81 -1.40
C ARG A 222 -4.11 -17.31 -2.32
N SER A 223 -2.89 -17.13 -1.81
CA SER A 223 -1.95 -16.07 -2.22
C SER A 223 -0.72 -16.44 -3.09
N LEU A 224 -0.46 -15.62 -4.14
CA LEU A 224 0.80 -15.64 -4.92
C LEU A 224 2.03 -15.09 -4.19
N LEU A 225 1.85 -14.18 -3.21
CA LEU A 225 3.00 -13.55 -2.54
C LEU A 225 3.77 -14.47 -1.59
N ALA A 226 3.23 -15.65 -1.27
CA ALA A 226 4.04 -16.70 -0.65
C ALA A 226 5.24 -17.07 -1.54
N ILE A 227 5.10 -16.98 -2.87
CA ILE A 227 6.20 -17.20 -3.82
C ILE A 227 7.24 -16.08 -3.71
N GLY A 228 6.84 -14.79 -3.66
CA GLY A 228 7.80 -13.70 -3.57
C GLY A 228 8.54 -13.58 -2.22
N LEU A 229 7.85 -13.87 -1.11
CA LEU A 229 8.41 -13.74 0.25
C LEU A 229 9.11 -15.01 0.73
N LEU A 230 8.57 -16.20 0.43
CA LEU A 230 9.08 -17.49 0.91
C LEU A 230 9.67 -18.34 -0.22
N GLY A 231 9.10 -18.27 -1.42
CA GLY A 231 9.39 -19.15 -2.58
C GLY A 231 10.20 -18.51 -3.71
N VAL A 232 11.44 -18.11 -3.44
CA VAL A 232 12.30 -17.42 -4.43
C VAL A 232 12.95 -18.41 -5.42
N THR A 233 12.86 -18.14 -6.73
CA THR A 233 13.53 -18.95 -7.77
C THR A 233 15.05 -18.77 -7.75
N LYS A 234 15.83 -19.69 -8.35
CA LYS A 234 17.31 -19.54 -8.46
C LYS A 234 17.70 -18.22 -9.15
N SER A 235 16.99 -17.84 -10.22
CA SER A 235 17.22 -16.57 -10.93
C SER A 235 16.88 -15.34 -10.08
N GLN A 236 15.78 -15.39 -9.32
CA GLN A 236 15.42 -14.33 -8.39
C GLN A 236 16.43 -14.21 -7.24
N LYS A 237 16.86 -15.33 -6.62
CA LYS A 237 17.88 -15.33 -5.57
C LYS A 237 19.17 -14.64 -6.06
N SER A 238 19.62 -14.98 -7.26
CA SER A 238 20.78 -14.35 -7.90
C SER A 238 20.58 -12.84 -8.14
N ALA A 239 19.41 -12.43 -8.62
CA ALA A 239 19.09 -11.01 -8.85
C ALA A 239 18.97 -10.21 -7.55
N MET A 240 18.47 -10.81 -6.47
CA MET A 240 18.26 -10.17 -5.17
C MET A 240 19.56 -10.04 -4.36
N GLY A 241 20.49 -10.99 -4.56
CA GLY A 241 21.70 -11.16 -3.76
C GLY A 241 21.45 -11.58 -2.32
N VAL A 242 20.25 -12.09 -2.02
CA VAL A 242 19.84 -12.62 -0.72
C VAL A 242 18.96 -13.86 -0.90
N ALA A 243 18.87 -14.70 0.12
CA ALA A 243 18.21 -16.01 0.03
C ALA A 243 16.68 -15.94 0.12
N SER A 244 16.12 -14.84 0.66
CA SER A 244 14.69 -14.69 0.94
C SER A 244 14.15 -13.29 0.64
N GLY A 245 12.88 -13.22 0.22
CA GLY A 245 12.16 -11.95 0.11
C GLY A 245 11.95 -11.27 1.47
N LEU A 246 11.85 -12.07 2.55
CA LEU A 246 11.80 -11.56 3.93
C LEU A 246 13.09 -10.85 4.37
N GLU A 247 14.23 -11.22 3.79
CA GLU A 247 15.48 -10.50 3.98
C GLU A 247 15.52 -9.26 3.09
N LEU A 248 15.16 -9.40 1.81
CA LEU A 248 15.16 -8.32 0.84
C LEU A 248 14.32 -7.11 1.28
N LEU A 249 13.15 -7.32 1.88
CA LEU A 249 12.27 -6.23 2.32
C LEU A 249 12.94 -5.27 3.33
N THR A 250 13.95 -5.73 4.08
CA THR A 250 14.69 -4.91 5.05
C THR A 250 15.78 -4.05 4.40
N LEU A 251 16.12 -4.33 3.13
CA LEU A 251 17.23 -3.69 2.42
C LEU A 251 16.75 -2.51 1.55
N PRO A 252 17.63 -1.53 1.24
CA PRO A 252 17.25 -0.37 0.42
C PRO A 252 16.70 -0.75 -0.96
N HIS A 253 17.31 -1.73 -1.65
CA HIS A 253 16.86 -2.22 -2.96
C HIS A 253 15.62 -3.12 -2.89
N GLY A 254 15.12 -3.42 -1.67
CA GLY A 254 13.84 -4.09 -1.47
C GLY A 254 12.61 -3.21 -1.65
N HIS A 255 12.78 -1.93 -2.00
CA HIS A 255 11.69 -0.97 -2.21
C HIS A 255 10.57 -1.49 -3.13
N ARG A 256 10.93 -2.13 -4.25
CA ARG A 256 9.94 -2.67 -5.18
C ARG A 256 9.06 -3.75 -4.54
N LEU A 257 9.67 -4.69 -3.82
CA LEU A 257 8.95 -5.73 -3.09
C LEU A 257 8.04 -5.14 -2.01
N ARG A 258 8.52 -4.12 -1.29
CA ARG A 258 7.72 -3.39 -0.29
C ARG A 258 6.45 -2.79 -0.89
N LEU A 259 6.55 -2.13 -2.04
CA LEU A 259 5.37 -1.62 -2.75
C LEU A 259 4.44 -2.73 -3.25
N GLU A 260 4.97 -3.85 -3.74
CA GLU A 260 4.18 -5.01 -4.18
C GLU A 260 3.42 -5.67 -3.01
N VAL A 261 4.03 -5.71 -1.82
CA VAL A 261 3.40 -6.17 -0.57
C VAL A 261 2.27 -5.24 -0.13
N LEU A 262 2.46 -3.92 -0.16
CA LEU A 262 1.40 -2.97 0.19
C LEU A 262 0.22 -3.05 -0.77
N GLU A 263 0.51 -3.07 -2.08
CA GLU A 263 -0.50 -3.22 -3.13
C GLU A 263 -1.31 -4.51 -2.93
N ARG A 264 -0.66 -5.61 -2.53
CA ARG A 264 -1.35 -6.86 -2.22
C ARG A 264 -2.33 -6.72 -1.07
N ILE A 265 -1.85 -6.22 0.08
CA ILE A 265 -2.68 -6.15 1.29
C ILE A 265 -3.93 -5.32 0.99
N GLU A 266 -3.76 -4.21 0.28
CA GLU A 266 -4.88 -3.35 -0.11
C GLU A 266 -5.81 -3.98 -1.13
N THR A 267 -5.28 -4.62 -2.18
CA THR A 267 -6.13 -5.29 -3.18
C THR A 267 -6.94 -6.42 -2.58
N LEU A 268 -6.39 -7.16 -1.62
CA LEU A 268 -7.13 -8.17 -0.84
C LEU A 268 -8.21 -7.53 0.02
N ALA A 269 -7.91 -6.42 0.70
CA ALA A 269 -8.88 -5.70 1.52
C ALA A 269 -10.04 -5.15 0.69
N LEU A 270 -9.74 -4.52 -0.47
CA LEU A 270 -10.77 -4.01 -1.38
C LEU A 270 -11.61 -5.13 -2.00
N ALA A 271 -10.98 -6.25 -2.37
CA ALA A 271 -11.69 -7.42 -2.89
C ALA A 271 -12.60 -8.05 -1.83
N GLY A 272 -12.13 -8.18 -0.58
CA GLY A 272 -12.95 -8.65 0.54
C GLY A 272 -14.13 -7.71 0.82
N ALA A 273 -13.89 -6.39 0.85
CA ALA A 273 -14.96 -5.42 1.06
C ALA A 273 -16.00 -5.47 -0.07
N LEU A 274 -15.54 -5.59 -1.32
CA LEU A 274 -16.40 -5.79 -2.48
C LEU A 274 -17.19 -7.10 -2.40
N ALA A 275 -16.63 -8.18 -1.87
CA ALA A 275 -17.35 -9.45 -1.72
C ALA A 275 -18.57 -9.31 -0.80
N VAL A 276 -18.55 -8.40 0.18
CA VAL A 276 -19.70 -8.09 1.04
C VAL A 276 -20.60 -7.04 0.40
N LEU A 277 -20.02 -5.96 -0.10
CA LEU A 277 -20.76 -4.80 -0.64
C LEU A 277 -21.34 -5.04 -2.04
N GLY A 278 -20.84 -6.05 -2.76
CA GLY A 278 -21.34 -6.48 -4.05
C GLY A 278 -22.53 -7.45 -3.94
N CYS A 279 -22.88 -7.90 -2.73
CA CYS A 279 -24.07 -8.70 -2.49
C CYS A 279 -25.34 -7.83 -2.60
N SER A 280 -25.83 -7.65 -3.83
CA SER A 280 -27.13 -7.02 -4.12
C SER A 280 -28.34 -7.91 -3.75
N GLY A 281 -28.07 -9.14 -3.31
CA GLY A 281 -29.08 -10.10 -2.86
C GLY A 281 -29.64 -9.78 -1.47
N PRO A 282 -30.42 -10.72 -0.90
CA PRO A 282 -30.98 -10.58 0.44
C PRO A 282 -29.91 -10.41 1.52
N LEU A 283 -30.33 -9.86 2.65
CA LEU A 283 -29.46 -9.57 3.78
C LEU A 283 -28.75 -10.82 4.32
N GLU A 284 -29.39 -11.98 4.22
CA GLU A 284 -28.87 -13.30 4.57
C GLU A 284 -27.62 -13.65 3.75
N GLU A 285 -27.66 -13.48 2.42
CA GLU A 285 -26.51 -13.76 1.54
C GLU A 285 -25.32 -12.87 1.88
N ARG A 286 -25.59 -11.59 2.15
CA ARG A 286 -24.56 -10.63 2.56
C ARG A 286 -23.97 -10.98 3.93
N ALA A 287 -24.79 -11.43 4.89
CA ALA A 287 -24.32 -11.88 6.19
C ALA A 287 -23.48 -13.17 6.10
N VAL A 288 -23.82 -14.09 5.18
CA VAL A 288 -23.01 -15.27 4.89
C VAL A 288 -21.67 -14.89 4.26
N ALA A 289 -21.63 -13.93 3.33
CA ALA A 289 -20.38 -13.41 2.77
C ALA A 289 -19.49 -12.79 3.87
N LEU A 290 -20.08 -12.01 4.77
CA LEU A 290 -19.40 -11.44 5.92
C LEU A 290 -18.84 -12.52 6.86
N LYS A 291 -19.66 -13.54 7.18
CA LYS A 291 -19.22 -14.70 7.97
C LYS A 291 -18.07 -15.44 7.29
N GLY A 292 -18.12 -15.63 5.97
CA GLY A 292 -17.06 -16.28 5.21
C GLY A 292 -15.71 -15.57 5.32
N LEU A 293 -15.71 -14.23 5.37
CA LEU A 293 -14.48 -13.46 5.64
C LEU A 293 -13.96 -13.67 7.08
N VAL A 294 -14.85 -13.76 8.07
CA VAL A 294 -14.47 -14.08 9.46
C VAL A 294 -13.87 -15.48 9.56
N ASP A 295 -14.51 -16.48 8.96
CA ASP A 295 -14.02 -17.86 8.92
C ASP A 295 -12.66 -17.95 8.21
N LEU A 296 -12.48 -17.18 7.12
CA LEU A 296 -11.20 -17.09 6.42
C LEU A 296 -10.11 -16.46 7.30
N ALA A 297 -10.41 -15.36 8.01
CA ALA A 297 -9.49 -14.76 8.96
C ALA A 297 -9.07 -15.77 10.05
N LEU A 298 -10.01 -16.58 10.53
CA LEU A 298 -9.71 -17.65 11.49
C LEU A 298 -8.80 -18.73 10.91
N ALA A 299 -8.97 -19.10 9.64
CA ALA A 299 -8.10 -20.07 8.97
C ALA A 299 -6.67 -19.53 8.76
N LEU A 300 -6.50 -18.20 8.72
CA LEU A 300 -5.22 -17.52 8.48
C LEU A 300 -4.42 -17.21 9.75
N ARG A 301 -5.04 -17.32 10.93
CA ARG A 301 -4.44 -16.98 12.23
C ARG A 301 -3.20 -17.83 12.59
N PRO A 302 -2.38 -17.38 13.55
CA PRO A 302 -1.28 -18.17 14.10
C PRO A 302 -1.76 -19.55 14.60
N GLY A 303 -0.96 -20.59 14.37
CA GLY A 303 -1.29 -21.97 14.75
C GLY A 303 -2.20 -22.70 13.75
N ALA A 304 -2.93 -21.98 12.90
CA ALA A 304 -3.64 -22.55 11.75
C ALA A 304 -2.75 -22.47 10.49
N THR A 305 -3.19 -21.77 9.44
CA THR A 305 -2.33 -21.51 8.26
C THR A 305 -1.15 -20.61 8.63
N GLY A 306 -1.33 -19.69 9.58
CA GLY A 306 -0.30 -18.74 9.98
C GLY A 306 0.12 -17.78 8.84
N ASP A 307 -0.81 -17.39 7.96
CA ASP A 307 -0.58 -16.40 6.92
C ASP A 307 -1.10 -15.03 7.39
N LEU A 308 -0.25 -14.31 8.12
CA LEU A 308 -0.62 -13.05 8.76
C LEU A 308 -0.72 -11.89 7.76
N LEU A 309 -0.03 -12.00 6.61
CA LEU A 309 -0.17 -11.03 5.52
C LEU A 309 -1.54 -11.16 4.84
N GLY A 310 -2.00 -12.39 4.61
CA GLY A 310 -3.36 -12.67 4.17
C GLY A 310 -4.40 -12.22 5.20
N LEU A 311 -4.16 -12.52 6.48
CA LEU A 311 -5.00 -12.07 7.59
C LEU A 311 -5.17 -10.55 7.58
N ALA A 312 -4.07 -9.79 7.41
CA ALA A 312 -4.10 -8.34 7.34
C ALA A 312 -4.97 -7.82 6.18
N GLY A 313 -4.95 -8.49 5.03
CA GLY A 313 -5.85 -8.16 3.92
C GLY A 313 -7.33 -8.39 4.27
N VAL A 314 -7.66 -9.55 4.84
CA VAL A 314 -9.05 -9.90 5.22
C VAL A 314 -9.56 -9.02 6.36
N MET A 315 -8.77 -8.80 7.40
CA MET A 315 -9.11 -7.89 8.49
C MET A 315 -9.22 -6.45 7.99
N GLY A 316 -8.40 -6.04 7.02
CA GLY A 316 -8.53 -4.76 6.35
C GLY A 316 -9.88 -4.57 5.66
N ALA A 317 -10.50 -5.63 5.14
CA ALA A 317 -11.86 -5.59 4.61
C ALA A 317 -12.91 -5.46 5.72
N LEU A 318 -12.83 -6.31 6.75
CA LEU A 318 -13.80 -6.35 7.86
C LEU A 318 -13.82 -5.07 8.70
N LEU A 319 -12.66 -4.43 8.85
CA LEU A 319 -12.49 -3.18 9.61
C LEU A 319 -12.64 -1.92 8.74
N MET A 320 -12.92 -2.08 7.45
CA MET A 320 -13.12 -0.97 6.54
C MET A 320 -14.38 -0.19 6.94
N PRO A 321 -14.35 1.16 6.99
CA PRO A 321 -15.51 1.96 7.41
C PRO A 321 -16.80 1.64 6.66
N GLN A 322 -16.69 1.37 5.36
CA GLN A 322 -17.79 0.99 4.47
C GLN A 322 -18.42 -0.35 4.82
N VAL A 323 -17.68 -1.28 5.42
CA VAL A 323 -18.17 -2.60 5.85
C VAL A 323 -18.59 -2.57 7.31
N SER A 324 -17.81 -1.92 8.18
CA SER A 324 -18.09 -1.86 9.62
C SER A 324 -19.37 -1.10 9.95
N ARG A 325 -19.81 -0.17 9.09
CA ARG A 325 -21.06 0.59 9.27
C ARG A 325 -22.35 -0.18 8.97
N LEU A 326 -22.27 -1.39 8.41
CA LEU A 326 -23.44 -2.17 7.98
C LEU A 326 -24.18 -2.79 9.18
N GLU A 327 -24.81 -1.95 9.99
CA GLU A 327 -25.46 -2.30 11.24
C GLU A 327 -26.46 -3.45 11.11
N SER A 328 -27.27 -3.47 10.05
CA SER A 328 -28.27 -4.53 9.84
C SER A 328 -27.60 -5.87 9.56
N THR A 329 -26.55 -5.86 8.73
CA THR A 329 -25.75 -7.03 8.38
C THR A 329 -25.01 -7.59 9.61
N TRP A 330 -24.32 -6.72 10.36
CA TRP A 330 -23.62 -7.11 11.59
C TRP A 330 -24.58 -7.58 12.69
N ARG A 331 -25.79 -7.02 12.78
CA ARG A 331 -26.82 -7.48 13.72
C ARG A 331 -27.34 -8.86 13.35
N HIS A 332 -27.49 -9.15 12.06
CA HIS A 332 -27.89 -10.48 11.60
C HIS A 332 -26.81 -11.52 11.85
N LEU A 333 -25.54 -11.21 11.56
CA LEU A 333 -24.40 -12.07 11.92
C LEU A 333 -24.41 -12.38 13.43
N ARG A 334 -24.59 -11.35 14.29
CA ARG A 334 -24.66 -11.52 15.74
C ARG A 334 -25.83 -12.40 16.21
N ARG A 335 -26.95 -12.43 15.49
CA ARG A 335 -28.12 -13.24 15.86
C ARG A 335 -28.02 -14.68 15.37
N ASN A 336 -27.55 -14.88 14.14
CA ASN A 336 -27.60 -16.17 13.45
C ASN A 336 -26.26 -16.92 13.43
N HIS A 337 -25.15 -16.20 13.63
CA HIS A 337 -23.79 -16.72 13.66
C HIS A 337 -23.01 -16.13 14.85
N THR A 338 -23.59 -16.28 16.05
CA THR A 338 -23.09 -15.73 17.32
C THR A 338 -21.61 -16.03 17.56
N GLU A 339 -21.18 -17.28 17.33
CA GLU A 339 -19.79 -17.70 17.50
C GLU A 339 -18.83 -16.92 16.61
N ALA A 340 -19.14 -16.81 15.31
CA ALA A 340 -18.32 -16.04 14.37
C ALA A 340 -18.24 -14.56 14.78
N ALA A 341 -19.35 -13.97 15.20
CA ALA A 341 -19.37 -12.59 15.68
C ALA A 341 -18.52 -12.40 16.96
N LEU A 342 -18.61 -13.33 17.91
CA LEU A 342 -17.82 -13.28 19.15
C LEU A 342 -16.33 -13.41 18.85
N VAL A 343 -15.94 -14.36 18.02
CA VAL A 343 -14.54 -14.59 17.66
C VAL A 343 -13.96 -13.39 16.90
N PHE A 344 -14.73 -12.76 16.02
CA PHE A 344 -14.32 -11.53 15.35
C PHE A 344 -14.00 -10.40 16.35
N GLU A 345 -14.89 -10.17 17.32
CA GLU A 345 -14.75 -9.09 18.30
C GLU A 345 -13.68 -9.37 19.36
N GLN A 346 -13.64 -10.60 19.88
CA GLN A 346 -12.84 -10.97 21.05
C GLN A 346 -11.45 -11.53 20.70
N GLU A 347 -11.27 -12.11 19.51
CA GLU A 347 -9.99 -12.70 19.11
C GLU A 347 -9.34 -11.96 17.94
N LEU A 348 -10.06 -11.83 16.81
CA LEU A 348 -9.46 -11.31 15.57
C LEU A 348 -9.13 -9.81 15.66
N LYS A 349 -10.02 -8.98 16.23
CA LYS A 349 -9.75 -7.54 16.41
C LYS A 349 -8.57 -7.27 17.34
N PRO A 350 -8.46 -7.87 18.55
CA PRO A 350 -7.28 -7.74 19.38
C PRO A 350 -6.01 -8.26 18.70
N LEU A 351 -6.07 -9.40 18.01
CA LEU A 351 -4.94 -9.95 17.27
C LEU A 351 -4.43 -8.97 16.19
N MET A 352 -5.32 -8.43 15.37
CA MET A 352 -4.93 -7.46 14.33
C MET A 352 -4.30 -6.20 14.94
N ARG A 353 -4.86 -5.68 16.03
CA ARG A 353 -4.27 -4.54 16.76
C ARG A 353 -2.87 -4.86 17.28
N ALA A 354 -2.68 -6.01 17.92
CA ALA A 354 -1.39 -6.45 18.41
C ALA A 354 -0.36 -6.61 17.28
N LEU A 355 -0.78 -7.14 16.13
CA LEU A 355 0.07 -7.27 14.95
C LEU A 355 0.48 -5.89 14.39
N ASP A 356 -0.44 -4.94 14.26
CA ASP A 356 -0.13 -3.57 13.80
C ASP A 356 0.75 -2.79 14.79
N GLU A 357 0.68 -3.13 16.07
CA GLU A 357 1.52 -2.60 17.14
C GLU A 357 2.87 -3.31 17.28
N SER A 358 3.13 -4.32 16.46
CA SER A 358 4.32 -5.19 16.56
C SER A 358 4.48 -5.84 17.96
N THR A 359 3.37 -6.17 18.62
CA THR A 359 3.30 -6.96 19.88
C THR A 359 2.70 -8.34 19.67
N GLY A 360 2.11 -8.59 18.50
CA GLY A 360 1.48 -9.85 18.16
C GLY A 360 2.48 -10.99 17.94
N PRO A 361 1.97 -12.23 17.78
CA PRO A 361 2.79 -13.42 17.58
C PRO A 361 3.57 -13.35 16.27
N CYS A 362 4.85 -13.72 16.34
CA CYS A 362 5.77 -13.75 15.20
C CYS A 362 6.68 -14.99 15.17
N SER A 363 6.44 -15.96 16.06
CA SER A 363 7.22 -17.19 16.18
C SER A 363 7.12 -18.05 14.91
N PRO A 364 8.25 -18.40 14.27
CA PRO A 364 8.26 -19.41 13.23
C PRO A 364 7.71 -20.74 13.77
N GLY A 365 6.94 -21.46 12.95
CA GLY A 365 6.20 -22.64 13.38
C GLY A 365 4.72 -22.31 13.48
N GLU A 366 4.29 -21.53 14.47
CA GLU A 366 2.90 -21.03 14.57
C GLU A 366 2.56 -20.08 13.41
N VAL A 367 3.55 -19.32 12.93
CA VAL A 367 3.43 -18.41 11.79
C VAL A 367 4.21 -18.98 10.60
N ALA A 368 3.55 -19.04 9.44
CA ALA A 368 4.15 -19.44 8.17
C ALA A 368 4.59 -18.23 7.34
N LEU A 369 3.77 -17.17 7.32
CA LEU A 369 4.04 -15.90 6.64
C LEU A 369 3.81 -14.74 7.61
N PRO A 370 4.87 -14.02 8.04
CA PRO A 370 4.77 -12.99 9.07
C PRO A 370 4.04 -11.72 8.60
N HIS A 371 3.50 -10.96 9.56
CA HIS A 371 2.89 -9.64 9.32
C HIS A 371 3.98 -8.60 9.11
N VAL A 372 4.28 -8.31 7.84
CA VAL A 372 5.34 -7.35 7.47
C VAL A 372 4.80 -5.94 7.20
N ALA A 373 3.48 -5.72 7.25
CA ALA A 373 2.89 -4.42 6.91
C ALA A 373 3.45 -3.26 7.74
N PRO A 374 3.66 -3.37 9.08
CA PRO A 374 4.15 -2.26 9.88
C PRO A 374 5.55 -1.80 9.47
N VAL A 375 6.48 -2.74 9.26
CA VAL A 375 7.84 -2.39 8.81
C VAL A 375 7.85 -1.88 7.36
N VAL A 376 7.05 -2.47 6.50
CA VAL A 376 6.99 -2.08 5.09
C VAL A 376 6.48 -0.64 4.96
N ARG A 377 5.38 -0.29 5.64
CA ARG A 377 4.86 1.08 5.70
C ARG A 377 5.89 2.06 6.27
N LEU A 378 6.57 1.67 7.35
CA LEU A 378 7.60 2.47 7.99
C LEU A 378 8.77 2.78 7.03
N LEU A 379 9.31 1.77 6.34
CA LEU A 379 10.44 1.94 5.43
C LEU A 379 10.08 2.71 4.16
N GLU A 380 8.80 2.74 3.79
CA GLU A 380 8.26 3.55 2.70
C GLU A 380 7.88 4.98 3.13
N GLY A 381 8.05 5.30 4.41
CA GLY A 381 7.81 6.63 4.94
C GLY A 381 6.33 6.98 5.15
N GLU A 382 5.45 5.98 5.31
CA GLU A 382 4.09 6.22 5.76
C GLU A 382 4.10 6.61 7.26
N GLU A 383 3.36 7.67 7.62
CA GLU A 383 3.35 8.19 8.99
C GLU A 383 2.69 7.22 9.97
N THR A 384 3.37 6.91 11.08
CA THR A 384 2.79 6.16 12.20
C THR A 384 1.97 7.12 13.08
N SER A 385 0.65 6.96 13.08
CA SER A 385 -0.24 7.72 13.98
C SER A 385 0.04 7.37 15.45
N GLY A 386 0.09 8.38 16.33
CA GLY A 386 0.16 8.21 17.79
C GLY A 386 1.02 9.27 18.51
N PRO A 387 1.00 9.29 19.85
CA PRO A 387 1.88 10.10 20.68
C PRO A 387 3.36 9.82 20.38
N LEU A 388 4.22 10.84 20.49
CA LEU A 388 5.65 10.75 20.16
C LEU A 388 6.41 9.67 20.96
N ASP A 389 6.14 9.52 22.25
CA ASP A 389 6.86 8.55 23.09
C ASP A 389 6.47 7.10 22.74
N GLU A 390 5.18 6.84 22.54
CA GLU A 390 4.69 5.56 22.02
C GLU A 390 5.18 5.29 20.59
N SER A 391 5.44 6.35 19.81
CA SER A 391 5.95 6.23 18.45
C SER A 391 7.39 5.69 18.44
N CYS A 392 8.29 6.17 19.30
CA CYS A 392 9.68 5.68 19.32
C CYS A 392 9.80 4.21 19.74
N ASP A 393 9.07 3.80 20.78
CA ASP A 393 9.07 2.40 21.23
C ASP A 393 8.44 1.47 20.19
N ARG A 394 7.36 1.91 19.53
CA ARG A 394 6.72 1.17 18.43
C ARG A 394 7.66 1.07 17.23
N LEU A 395 8.35 2.15 16.88
CA LEU A 395 9.34 2.17 15.79
C LEU A 395 10.47 1.18 16.06
N LEU A 396 11.07 1.22 17.25
CA LEU A 396 12.14 0.31 17.62
C LEU A 396 11.67 -1.15 17.61
N ARG A 397 10.50 -1.45 18.20
CA ARG A 397 9.92 -2.80 18.16
C ARG A 397 9.68 -3.29 16.74
N THR A 398 9.13 -2.44 15.87
CA THR A 398 8.89 -2.76 14.46
C THR A 398 10.20 -3.11 13.73
N LEU A 399 11.24 -2.30 13.91
CA LEU A 399 12.55 -2.53 13.28
C LEU A 399 13.27 -3.77 13.83
N LEU A 400 13.23 -4.01 15.14
CA LEU A 400 13.79 -5.20 15.75
C LEU A 400 13.05 -6.46 15.31
N GLY A 401 11.72 -6.41 15.26
CA GLY A 401 10.88 -7.49 14.74
C GLY A 401 11.21 -7.83 13.29
N ALA A 402 11.38 -6.81 12.43
CA ALA A 402 11.77 -7.01 11.05
C ALA A 402 13.17 -7.64 10.90
N ARG A 403 14.14 -7.22 11.73
CA ARG A 403 15.45 -7.85 11.76
C ARG A 403 15.36 -9.33 12.17
N GLN A 404 14.52 -9.66 13.15
CA GLN A 404 14.31 -11.04 13.55
C GLN A 404 13.64 -11.86 12.44
N VAL A 405 12.62 -11.29 11.78
CA VAL A 405 11.95 -11.93 10.63
C VAL A 405 12.91 -12.22 9.48
N ALA A 406 13.81 -11.28 9.16
CA ALA A 406 14.83 -11.48 8.14
C ALA A 406 15.81 -12.59 8.51
N ARG A 407 16.26 -12.63 9.78
CA ARG A 407 17.13 -13.69 10.30
C ARG A 407 16.46 -15.07 10.25
N ASP A 408 15.19 -15.15 10.63
CA ASP A 408 14.44 -16.39 10.74
C ASP A 408 13.73 -16.78 9.43
N ALA A 409 14.01 -16.08 8.33
CA ALA A 409 13.40 -16.33 7.03
C ALA A 409 13.42 -17.80 6.58
N PRO A 410 14.50 -18.59 6.79
CA PRO A 410 14.49 -20.02 6.47
C PRO A 410 13.49 -20.83 7.31
N LEU A 411 13.23 -20.43 8.57
CA LEU A 411 12.28 -21.10 9.45
C LEU A 411 10.84 -20.87 8.98
N PHE A 412 10.49 -19.65 8.57
CA PHE A 412 9.19 -19.35 7.96
C PHE A 412 8.98 -20.14 6.67
N ARG A 413 10.02 -20.23 5.82
CA ARG A 413 9.97 -21.03 4.59
C ARG A 413 9.68 -22.51 4.88
N ARG A 414 10.38 -23.10 5.85
CA ARG A 414 10.15 -24.50 6.27
C ARG A 414 8.73 -24.70 6.84
N ALA A 415 8.28 -23.80 7.70
CA ALA A 415 6.95 -23.86 8.30
C ALA A 415 5.82 -23.72 7.25
N ALA A 416 6.04 -22.96 6.18
CA ALA A 416 5.11 -22.86 5.06
C ALA A 416 5.16 -24.10 4.15
N ALA A 417 6.35 -24.63 3.86
CA ALA A 417 6.51 -25.82 3.04
C ALA A 417 5.83 -27.05 3.68
N GLN A 418 6.00 -27.24 4.99
CA GLN A 418 5.32 -28.30 5.74
C GLN A 418 3.79 -28.20 5.66
N ARG A 419 3.23 -26.99 5.74
CA ARG A 419 1.78 -26.76 5.63
C ARG A 419 1.24 -26.96 4.22
N LEU A 420 2.07 -26.77 3.20
CA LEU A 420 1.70 -26.89 1.79
C LEU A 420 2.04 -28.27 1.20
N GLN A 421 2.63 -29.17 1.99
CA GLN A 421 3.01 -30.49 1.53
C GLN A 421 1.77 -31.26 1.02
N GLY A 422 1.83 -31.69 -0.24
CA GLY A 422 0.71 -32.39 -0.89
C GLY A 422 -0.48 -31.50 -1.28
N PHE A 423 -0.41 -30.18 -1.05
CA PHE A 423 -1.45 -29.26 -1.45
C PHE A 423 -1.47 -29.09 -2.98
N ARG A 424 -2.63 -29.33 -3.58
CA ARG A 424 -2.86 -29.08 -5.01
C ARG A 424 -3.76 -27.86 -5.17
N PRO A 425 -3.23 -26.71 -5.64
CA PRO A 425 -4.04 -25.52 -5.82
C PRO A 425 -5.06 -25.73 -6.95
N ASN A 426 -6.29 -25.29 -6.72
CA ASN A 426 -7.26 -25.13 -7.81
C ASN A 426 -6.73 -24.01 -8.73
N PRO A 427 -6.58 -24.24 -10.05
CA PRO A 427 -5.97 -23.28 -10.97
C PRO A 427 -6.79 -21.99 -11.14
N GLU A 428 -8.12 -22.08 -11.17
CA GLU A 428 -9.01 -20.92 -11.29
C GLU A 428 -8.95 -20.07 -10.02
N LEU A 429 -8.99 -20.74 -8.87
CA LEU A 429 -8.83 -20.10 -7.57
C LEU A 429 -7.46 -19.39 -7.51
N TRP A 430 -6.38 -20.11 -7.80
CA TRP A 430 -5.04 -19.56 -7.83
C TRP A 430 -4.91 -18.30 -8.70
N GLU A 431 -5.52 -18.30 -9.88
CA GLU A 431 -5.53 -17.15 -10.79
C GLU A 431 -6.34 -15.97 -10.25
N ALA A 432 -7.54 -16.23 -9.71
CA ALA A 432 -8.44 -15.22 -9.15
C ALA A 432 -7.79 -14.39 -8.02
N LEU A 433 -6.68 -14.91 -7.49
CA LEU A 433 -6.08 -14.43 -6.24
C LEU A 433 -4.68 -13.90 -6.43
N THR A 434 -4.26 -13.82 -7.69
CA THR A 434 -3.10 -13.05 -8.09
C THR A 434 -3.39 -11.56 -7.93
N THR A 435 -2.39 -10.79 -7.49
CA THR A 435 -2.53 -9.32 -7.39
C THR A 435 -2.83 -8.70 -8.76
N GLY A 436 -2.25 -9.27 -9.82
CA GLY A 436 -2.52 -8.85 -11.21
C GLY A 436 -3.98 -9.04 -11.60
N PHE A 437 -4.55 -10.21 -11.31
CA PHE A 437 -5.96 -10.48 -11.54
C PHE A 437 -6.85 -9.54 -10.73
N LEU A 438 -6.65 -9.43 -9.41
CA LEU A 438 -7.48 -8.57 -8.54
C LEU A 438 -7.42 -7.11 -8.98
N ARG A 439 -6.26 -6.60 -9.39
CA ARG A 439 -6.15 -5.25 -9.95
C ARG A 439 -6.98 -5.08 -11.22
N ARG A 440 -6.95 -6.06 -12.11
CA ARG A 440 -7.76 -6.02 -13.32
C ARG A 440 -9.24 -6.18 -13.02
N LEU A 441 -9.62 -7.01 -12.06
CA LEU A 441 -11.01 -7.15 -11.62
C LEU A 441 -11.55 -5.82 -11.05
N LEU A 442 -10.81 -5.18 -10.14
CA LEU A 442 -11.27 -3.97 -9.45
C LEU A 442 -11.32 -2.74 -10.37
N TRP A 443 -10.33 -2.56 -11.26
CA TRP A 443 -10.17 -1.32 -12.03
C TRP A 443 -10.26 -1.50 -13.56
N GLY A 444 -10.43 -2.71 -14.06
CA GLY A 444 -10.38 -3.01 -15.50
C GLY A 444 -8.96 -2.91 -16.08
N SER A 445 -8.79 -3.30 -17.34
CA SER A 445 -7.46 -3.30 -17.99
C SER A 445 -6.83 -1.89 -18.09
N LYS A 446 -7.65 -0.86 -18.37
CA LYS A 446 -7.20 0.54 -18.46
C LYS A 446 -6.98 1.16 -17.09
N GLY A 447 -7.92 0.97 -16.15
CA GLY A 447 -7.85 1.57 -14.82
C GLY A 447 -6.75 0.95 -13.95
N ALA A 448 -6.40 -0.32 -14.18
CA ALA A 448 -5.30 -0.97 -13.47
C ALA A 448 -3.93 -0.28 -13.68
N GLN A 449 -3.74 0.45 -14.78
CA GLN A 449 -2.50 1.19 -15.08
C GLN A 449 -2.43 2.57 -14.40
N ALA A 450 -3.51 3.03 -13.75
CA ALA A 450 -3.49 4.30 -13.03
C ALA A 450 -2.62 4.22 -11.76
N THR A 451 -2.19 5.39 -11.28
CA THR A 451 -1.40 5.51 -10.05
C THR A 451 -2.15 4.88 -8.87
N ARG A 452 -1.40 4.28 -7.93
CA ARG A 452 -1.97 3.64 -6.73
C ARG A 452 -2.92 4.57 -5.99
N ALA A 453 -2.49 5.80 -5.67
CA ALA A 453 -3.32 6.79 -4.98
C ALA A 453 -4.67 7.03 -5.66
N ASN A 454 -4.67 7.28 -6.98
CA ASN A 454 -5.90 7.53 -7.72
C ASN A 454 -6.81 6.29 -7.80
N ARG A 455 -6.22 5.09 -7.89
CA ARG A 455 -6.99 3.83 -7.89
C ARG A 455 -7.70 3.61 -6.56
N LEU A 456 -6.97 3.79 -5.46
CA LEU A 456 -7.50 3.60 -4.11
C LEU A 456 -8.59 4.64 -3.80
N GLU A 457 -8.33 5.92 -4.04
CA GLU A 457 -9.28 7.01 -3.79
C GLU A 457 -10.62 6.78 -4.51
N LYS A 458 -10.55 6.49 -5.82
CA LYS A 458 -11.76 6.21 -6.62
C LYS A 458 -12.50 4.99 -6.14
N PHE A 459 -11.79 3.92 -5.78
CA PHE A 459 -12.44 2.68 -5.38
C PHE A 459 -13.06 2.80 -3.98
N HIS A 460 -12.43 3.50 -3.04
CA HIS A 460 -13.06 3.83 -1.76
C HIS A 460 -14.36 4.62 -1.94
N HIS A 461 -14.41 5.55 -2.90
CA HIS A 461 -15.65 6.25 -3.22
C HIS A 461 -16.74 5.31 -3.76
N VAL A 462 -16.39 4.37 -4.66
CA VAL A 462 -17.32 3.33 -5.14
C VAL A 462 -17.85 2.48 -3.99
N LEU A 463 -16.98 2.01 -3.09
CA LEU A 463 -17.39 1.23 -1.92
C LEU A 463 -18.30 2.02 -0.98
N SER A 464 -18.05 3.33 -0.81
CA SER A 464 -18.92 4.19 0.00
C SER A 464 -20.33 4.30 -0.60
N ILE A 465 -20.44 4.43 -1.93
CA ILE A 465 -21.75 4.45 -2.61
C ILE A 465 -22.46 3.11 -2.44
N LEU A 466 -21.77 1.98 -2.67
CA LEU A 466 -22.37 0.65 -2.50
C LEU A 466 -22.84 0.41 -1.07
N SER A 467 -22.04 0.81 -0.09
CA SER A 467 -22.39 0.72 1.33
C SER A 467 -23.65 1.52 1.67
N GLN A 468 -23.76 2.76 1.17
CA GLN A 468 -24.95 3.60 1.36
C GLN A 468 -26.19 3.05 0.64
N GLN A 469 -26.02 2.42 -0.53
CA GLN A 469 -27.12 1.79 -1.25
C GLN A 469 -27.66 0.56 -0.53
N LEU A 470 -26.80 -0.22 0.12
CA LEU A 470 -27.19 -1.40 0.88
C LEU A 470 -27.84 -1.04 2.22
N GLU A 471 -27.27 -0.06 2.94
CA GLU A 471 -27.77 0.41 4.24
C GLU A 471 -27.66 1.95 4.33
N PRO A 472 -28.71 2.69 3.91
CA PRO A 472 -28.74 4.15 3.95
C PRO A 472 -28.56 4.71 5.37
N GLU A 473 -27.88 5.85 5.52
CA GLU A 473 -27.94 6.60 6.78
C GLU A 473 -29.35 7.18 6.93
N GLY A 474 -29.99 6.90 8.07
CA GLY A 474 -31.32 7.40 8.40
C GLY A 474 -31.35 8.87 8.77
#